data_AF-A0A968QZ29-F1
#
_entry.id   AF-A0A968QZ29-F1
#
_cell.length_a   1.000
_cell.length_b   1.000
_cell.length_c   1.000
_cell.angle_alpha   90.00
_cell.angle_beta   90.00
_cell.angle_gamma   90.00
#
_symmetry.space_group_name_H-M   'P 1'
#
loop_
_entity.id
_entity.type
_entity.pdbx_description
1 polymer ?
#
loop_
_entity_poly.entity_id
_entity_poly.type
_entity_poly.pdbx_seq_one_letter_code
_entity_poly.pdbx_strand_id
1 'polypeptide(L)'
;MSLKRPHMPLLNIDRRRTIFQQVELGYTEDAAREEALRCLRCDICRRCGECVLVCRDKMKIDALQIGYLDFDHPVETDFRATQQRCISCGACAANCSNHAMQLNDINGKRVLSLCGTVLNNQELVLCEDCGAAMGTARYLEYIQHRTQNIGKTYDNLKLCDVCLRKKTARQIAETSMPDMEV
;
A
#
# COMPACT_ATOMS: atom_id res chain seq x y z
N MET A 1 9.09 6.21 11.75
CA MET A 1 9.91 7.09 10.89
C MET A 1 9.80 8.50 11.45
N SER A 2 10.87 9.03 12.05
CA SER A 2 10.90 10.41 12.53
C SER A 2 11.01 11.34 11.33
N LEU A 3 10.08 12.29 11.17
CA LEU A 3 10.09 13.24 10.06
C LEU A 3 11.11 14.38 10.27
N LYS A 4 11.56 14.57 11.52
CA LYS A 4 12.49 15.64 11.90
C LYS A 4 13.92 15.16 11.71
N ARG A 5 14.76 16.04 11.16
CA ARG A 5 16.21 15.84 11.11
C ARG A 5 16.74 15.65 12.54
N PRO A 6 17.55 14.61 12.82
CA PRO A 6 18.23 14.47 14.10
C PRO A 6 19.09 15.69 14.41
N HIS A 7 19.18 16.04 15.69
CA HIS A 7 19.98 17.18 16.11
C HIS A 7 21.47 16.84 16.03
N MET A 8 22.25 17.67 15.34
CA MET A 8 23.72 17.56 15.31
C MET A 8 24.28 18.04 16.65
N PRO A 9 24.91 17.19 17.47
CA PRO A 9 25.55 17.64 18.69
C PRO A 9 26.68 18.62 18.37
N LEU A 10 26.78 19.68 19.17
CA LEU A 10 27.76 20.73 18.98
C LEU A 10 28.54 20.93 20.28
N LEU A 11 29.82 21.31 20.17
CA LEU A 11 30.64 21.70 21.32
C LEU A 11 29.98 22.86 22.10
N ASN A 12 30.22 23.05 23.40
CA ASN A 12 29.67 24.22 24.11
C ASN A 12 30.23 25.54 23.52
N ILE A 13 29.38 26.56 23.37
CA ILE A 13 29.73 27.89 22.81
C ILE A 13 30.92 28.57 23.51
N ASP A 14 31.06 28.46 24.83
CA ASP A 14 32.14 29.08 25.59
C ASP A 14 33.51 28.50 25.21
N ARG A 15 33.54 27.19 24.92
CA ARG A 15 34.73 26.53 24.38
C ARG A 15 34.98 26.90 22.93
N ARG A 16 33.95 26.91 22.07
CA ARG A 16 34.11 27.26 20.63
C ARG A 16 34.79 28.61 20.40
N ARG A 17 34.60 29.56 21.32
CA ARG A 17 35.16 30.93 21.22
C ARG A 17 36.64 31.01 21.59
N THR A 18 37.18 30.02 22.28
CA THR A 18 38.50 30.11 22.94
C THR A 18 39.51 29.08 22.41
N ILE A 19 39.06 28.03 21.71
CA ILE A 19 39.93 26.97 21.19
C ILE A 19 39.55 26.58 19.76
N PHE A 20 40.52 26.00 19.02
CA PHE A 20 40.34 25.53 17.64
C PHE A 20 39.95 24.03 17.56
N GLN A 21 39.15 23.54 18.51
CA GLN A 21 38.62 22.18 18.48
C GLN A 21 37.41 22.05 17.54
N GLN A 22 37.15 20.84 17.05
CA GLN A 22 36.00 20.53 16.21
C GLN A 22 34.68 20.95 16.87
N VAL A 23 33.86 21.69 16.14
CA VAL A 23 32.60 22.26 16.65
C VAL A 23 31.43 21.31 16.48
N GLU A 24 31.23 20.76 15.29
CA GLU A 24 30.20 19.76 15.01
C GLU A 24 30.72 18.39 15.41
N LEU A 25 30.13 17.79 16.44
CA LEU A 25 30.66 16.57 17.05
C LEU A 25 30.27 15.30 16.28
N GLY A 26 29.50 15.44 15.19
CA GLY A 26 28.98 14.33 14.40
C GLY A 26 27.77 13.65 15.05
N TYR A 27 27.04 12.88 14.24
CA TYR A 27 25.93 12.06 14.76
C TYR A 27 26.46 10.84 15.50
N THR A 28 25.71 10.41 16.51
CA THR A 28 25.83 9.03 17.00
C THR A 28 25.39 8.06 15.90
N GLU A 29 25.79 6.79 16.01
CA GLU A 29 25.41 5.78 15.04
C GLU A 29 23.89 5.69 14.85
N ASP A 30 23.13 5.74 15.94
CA ASP A 30 21.67 5.69 15.90
C ASP A 30 21.08 6.93 15.21
N ALA A 31 21.58 8.14 15.51
CA ALA A 31 21.13 9.36 14.85
C ALA A 31 21.49 9.37 13.36
N ALA A 32 22.64 8.82 12.98
CA ALA A 32 23.03 8.69 11.58
C ALA A 32 22.10 7.73 10.83
N ARG A 33 21.73 6.60 11.45
CA ARG A 33 20.73 5.67 10.90
C ARG A 33 19.35 6.31 10.77
N GLU A 34 18.90 7.06 11.78
CA GLU A 34 17.63 7.79 11.73
C GLU A 34 17.60 8.81 10.60
N GLU A 35 18.69 9.55 10.37
CA GLU A 35 18.78 10.48 9.25
C GLU A 35 18.81 9.74 7.90
N ALA A 36 19.54 8.62 7.80
CA ALA A 36 19.56 7.81 6.58
C ALA A 36 18.19 7.25 6.21
N LEU A 37 17.36 6.87 7.21
CA LEU A 37 16.00 6.40 7.00
C LEU A 37 15.04 7.48 6.47
N ARG A 38 15.42 8.76 6.50
CA ARG A 38 14.63 9.84 5.87
C ARG A 38 14.82 9.92 4.35
N CYS A 39 15.81 9.23 3.80
CA CYS A 39 16.03 9.17 2.36
C CYS A 39 14.88 8.45 1.65
N LEU A 40 14.29 9.10 0.64
CA LEU A 40 13.20 8.51 -0.17
C LEU A 40 13.70 7.56 -1.27
N ARG A 41 15.02 7.25 -1.33
CA ARG A 41 15.61 6.31 -2.29
C ARG A 41 15.20 6.59 -3.74
N CYS A 42 15.32 7.86 -4.14
CA CYS A 42 14.94 8.32 -5.48
C CYS A 42 15.84 7.75 -6.60
N ASP A 43 16.92 7.04 -6.26
CA ASP A 43 17.80 6.31 -7.17
C ASP A 43 17.11 5.16 -7.92
N ILE A 44 16.04 4.60 -7.35
CA ILE A 44 15.32 3.45 -7.95
C ILE A 44 14.29 3.92 -8.98
N CYS A 45 13.54 4.99 -8.66
CA CYS A 45 12.43 5.47 -9.48
C CYS A 45 12.90 6.23 -10.73
N ARG A 46 12.52 5.76 -11.93
CA ARG A 46 12.83 6.44 -13.21
C ARG A 46 11.88 7.61 -13.55
N ARG A 47 10.91 7.91 -12.68
CA ARG A 47 9.94 9.00 -12.82
C ARG A 47 9.11 8.96 -14.12
N CYS A 48 8.65 7.78 -14.53
CA CYS A 48 7.84 7.62 -15.74
C CYS A 48 6.36 8.01 -15.58
N GLY A 49 5.84 8.11 -14.35
CA GLY A 49 4.44 8.50 -14.09
C GLY A 49 3.38 7.41 -14.26
N GLU A 50 3.72 6.24 -14.83
CA GLU A 50 2.77 5.13 -15.08
C GLU A 50 1.98 4.70 -13.84
N CYS A 51 2.60 4.72 -12.66
CA CYS A 51 1.91 4.38 -11.41
C CYS A 51 0.74 5.34 -11.10
N VAL A 52 0.93 6.64 -11.33
CA VAL A 52 -0.10 7.67 -11.14
C VAL A 52 -1.18 7.51 -12.20
N LEU A 53 -0.79 7.37 -13.48
CA LEU A 53 -1.72 7.20 -14.61
C LEU A 53 -2.63 5.98 -14.43
N VAL A 54 -2.10 4.80 -14.09
CA VAL A 54 -2.94 3.61 -13.89
C VAL A 54 -3.88 3.77 -12.69
N CYS A 55 -3.43 4.42 -11.62
CA CYS A 55 -4.23 4.63 -10.41
C CYS A 55 -5.40 5.60 -10.67
N ARG A 56 -5.14 6.70 -11.38
CA ARG A 56 -6.14 7.71 -11.72
C ARG A 56 -7.03 7.27 -12.87
N ASP A 57 -6.46 6.84 -13.98
CA ASP A 57 -7.19 6.74 -15.25
C ASP A 57 -7.85 5.38 -15.45
N LYS A 58 -7.19 4.29 -15.02
CA LYS A 58 -7.72 2.91 -15.16
C LYS A 58 -8.51 2.49 -13.92
N MET A 59 -7.94 2.71 -12.73
CA MET A 59 -8.58 2.34 -11.48
C MET A 59 -9.59 3.38 -10.98
N LYS A 60 -9.51 4.65 -11.42
CA LYS A 60 -10.41 5.73 -10.97
C LYS A 60 -10.38 5.96 -9.45
N ILE A 61 -9.21 5.77 -8.82
CA ILE A 61 -9.01 5.95 -7.37
C ILE A 61 -8.26 7.25 -7.08
N ASP A 62 -7.28 7.58 -7.92
CA ASP A 62 -6.45 8.78 -7.79
C ASP A 62 -5.81 8.92 -6.38
N ALA A 63 -5.23 7.82 -5.90
CA ALA A 63 -4.63 7.76 -4.57
C ALA A 63 -3.18 8.26 -4.51
N LEU A 64 -2.48 8.36 -5.64
CA LEU A 64 -1.05 8.66 -5.69
C LEU A 64 -0.83 10.15 -5.95
N GLN A 65 -0.65 10.92 -4.89
CA GLN A 65 -0.34 12.34 -4.99
C GLN A 65 1.18 12.57 -4.95
N ILE A 66 1.85 12.24 -6.05
CA ILE A 66 3.31 12.35 -6.21
C ILE A 66 3.60 13.51 -7.16
N GLY A 67 3.69 14.71 -6.59
CA GLY A 67 3.76 15.98 -7.32
C GLY A 67 4.82 16.08 -8.41
N TYR A 68 5.98 15.46 -8.18
CA TYR A 68 7.08 15.46 -9.16
C TYR A 68 6.89 14.47 -10.33
N LEU A 69 5.74 13.76 -10.40
CA LEU A 69 5.39 12.82 -11.46
C LEU A 69 4.16 13.25 -12.28
N ASP A 70 3.44 14.29 -11.87
CA ASP A 70 2.34 14.87 -12.66
C ASP A 70 2.85 16.14 -13.34
N PHE A 71 3.19 16.02 -14.63
CA PHE A 71 3.72 17.12 -15.43
C PHE A 71 2.63 18.07 -15.93
N ASP A 72 1.39 17.58 -16.05
CA ASP A 72 0.26 18.37 -16.55
C ASP A 72 -0.37 19.19 -15.42
N HIS A 73 -0.38 18.65 -14.19
CA HIS A 73 -0.97 19.26 -13.01
C HIS A 73 -0.03 19.15 -11.81
N PRO A 74 1.03 19.98 -11.75
CA PRO A 74 1.98 19.95 -10.65
C PRO A 74 1.28 20.28 -9.33
N VAL A 75 1.31 19.33 -8.41
CA VAL A 75 0.80 19.46 -7.04
C VAL A 75 1.91 19.21 -6.04
N GLU A 76 1.68 19.52 -4.76
CA GLU A 76 2.60 19.06 -3.73
C GLU A 76 2.56 17.53 -3.60
N THR A 77 3.70 16.94 -3.28
CA THR A 77 3.76 15.51 -2.95
C THR A 77 3.18 15.31 -1.55
N ASP A 78 2.09 14.55 -1.45
CA ASP A 78 1.47 14.21 -0.17
C ASP A 78 1.23 12.70 -0.05
N PHE A 79 2.15 12.01 0.62
CA PHE A 79 2.03 10.57 0.87
C PHE A 79 0.86 10.22 1.81
N ARG A 80 0.35 11.18 2.60
CA ARG A 80 -0.83 10.95 3.46
C ARG A 80 -2.09 10.76 2.62
N ALA A 81 -2.18 11.39 1.45
CA ALA A 81 -3.27 11.15 0.51
C ALA A 81 -3.31 9.68 0.07
N THR A 82 -2.14 9.07 -0.21
CA THR A 82 -2.04 7.64 -0.51
C THR A 82 -2.42 6.77 0.68
N GLN A 83 -2.00 7.13 1.89
CA GLN A 83 -2.41 6.41 3.10
C GLN A 83 -3.95 6.42 3.28
N GLN A 84 -4.60 7.54 2.97
CA GLN A 84 -6.04 7.72 3.14
C GLN A 84 -6.86 7.08 2.02
N ARG A 85 -6.44 7.21 0.75
CA ARG A 85 -7.25 6.85 -0.42
C ARG A 85 -6.89 5.51 -1.07
N CYS A 86 -5.67 5.01 -0.87
CA CYS A 86 -5.27 3.76 -1.51
C CYS A 86 -6.16 2.60 -1.03
N ILE A 87 -6.58 1.75 -1.97
CA ILE A 87 -7.35 0.53 -1.70
C ILE A 87 -6.48 -0.72 -1.75
N SER A 88 -5.16 -0.59 -1.95
CA SER A 88 -4.21 -1.71 -2.05
C SER A 88 -4.51 -2.71 -3.18
N CYS A 89 -4.98 -2.22 -4.34
CA CYS A 89 -5.27 -3.05 -5.51
C CYS A 89 -4.02 -3.55 -6.27
N GLY A 90 -2.84 -2.95 -6.03
CA GLY A 90 -1.59 -3.37 -6.66
C GLY A 90 -1.37 -2.91 -8.10
N ALA A 91 -2.32 -2.20 -8.72
CA ALA A 91 -2.18 -1.75 -10.11
C ALA A 91 -0.91 -0.93 -10.36
N CYS A 92 -0.55 -0.05 -9.42
CA CYS A 92 0.68 0.74 -9.52
C CYS A 92 1.95 -0.11 -9.44
N ALA A 93 2.00 -1.13 -8.57
CA ALA A 93 3.13 -2.05 -8.46
C ALA A 93 3.25 -2.94 -9.71
N ALA A 94 2.12 -3.45 -10.22
CA ALA A 94 2.10 -4.31 -11.41
C ALA A 94 2.60 -3.60 -12.69
N ASN A 95 2.46 -2.28 -12.79
CA ASN A 95 2.88 -1.49 -13.95
C ASN A 95 4.24 -0.79 -13.74
N CYS A 96 4.92 -1.04 -12.63
CA CYS A 96 6.20 -0.41 -12.32
C CYS A 96 7.37 -1.23 -12.91
N SER A 97 7.81 -0.87 -14.13
CA SER A 97 8.85 -1.61 -14.88
C SER A 97 10.21 -1.71 -14.19
N ASN A 98 10.50 -0.80 -13.26
CA ASN A 98 11.73 -0.74 -12.48
C ASN A 98 11.54 -1.14 -11.00
N HIS A 99 10.37 -1.69 -10.63
CA HIS A 99 10.09 -2.22 -9.28
C HIS A 99 10.26 -1.19 -8.14
N ALA A 100 10.15 0.11 -8.46
CA ALA A 100 10.13 1.17 -7.47
C ALA A 100 8.86 1.12 -6.61
N MET A 101 7.71 0.76 -7.20
CA MET A 101 6.48 0.43 -6.50
C MET A 101 6.42 -1.06 -6.23
N GLN A 102 6.16 -1.45 -4.98
CA GLN A 102 6.03 -2.85 -4.60
C GLN A 102 4.83 -3.05 -3.69
N LEU A 103 4.11 -4.15 -3.90
CA LEU A 103 2.98 -4.57 -3.09
C LEU A 103 3.28 -5.96 -2.54
N ASN A 104 3.46 -6.06 -1.23
CA ASN A 104 3.83 -7.30 -0.56
C ASN A 104 2.89 -7.58 0.61
N ASP A 105 2.56 -8.84 0.83
CA ASP A 105 1.77 -9.28 1.98
C ASP A 105 2.73 -9.72 3.10
N ILE A 106 2.73 -8.99 4.22
CA ILE A 106 3.66 -9.16 5.35
C ILE A 106 2.84 -9.19 6.63
N ASN A 107 2.95 -10.27 7.41
CA ASN A 107 2.29 -10.42 8.72
C ASN A 107 0.77 -10.14 8.66
N GLY A 108 0.07 -10.68 7.66
CA GLY A 108 -1.38 -10.48 7.50
C GLY A 108 -1.79 -9.11 6.96
N LYS A 109 -0.82 -8.24 6.60
CA LYS A 109 -1.07 -6.92 6.03
C LYS A 109 -0.58 -6.85 4.60
N ARG A 110 -1.37 -6.23 3.73
CA ARG A 110 -0.92 -5.81 2.41
C ARG A 110 -0.22 -4.47 2.52
N VAL A 111 1.06 -4.44 2.15
CA VAL A 111 1.94 -3.27 2.27
C VAL A 111 2.32 -2.76 0.89
N LEU A 112 1.92 -1.53 0.58
CA LEU A 112 2.37 -0.79 -0.60
C LEU A 112 3.57 0.08 -0.21
N SER A 113 4.64 -0.01 -1.00
CA SER A 113 5.84 0.81 -0.80
C SER A 113 6.33 1.46 -2.10
N LEU A 114 6.96 2.62 -1.97
CA LEU A 114 7.69 3.32 -3.03
C LEU A 114 9.14 3.47 -2.60
N CYS A 115 10.06 2.84 -3.33
CA CYS A 115 11.50 2.84 -3.05
C CYS A 115 11.82 2.44 -1.60
N GLY A 116 11.05 1.51 -1.03
CA GLY A 116 11.18 1.06 0.36
C GLY A 116 10.45 1.93 1.41
N THR A 117 9.95 3.11 1.04
CA THR A 117 9.08 3.91 1.90
C THR A 117 7.66 3.33 1.88
N VAL A 118 7.13 2.94 3.04
CA VAL A 118 5.76 2.43 3.15
C VAL A 118 4.77 3.55 2.92
N LEU A 119 3.92 3.42 1.89
CA LEU A 119 2.89 4.39 1.56
C LEU A 119 1.52 4.02 2.16
N ASN A 120 1.22 2.72 2.24
CA ASN A 120 0.00 2.23 2.86
C ASN A 120 0.23 0.80 3.39
N ASN A 121 -0.45 0.46 4.49
CA ASN A 121 -0.57 -0.90 4.98
C ASN A 121 -2.02 -1.14 5.41
N GLN A 122 -2.60 -2.26 4.98
CA GLN A 122 -4.00 -2.60 5.24
C GLN A 122 -4.13 -4.06 5.62
N GLU A 123 -4.99 -4.37 6.58
CA GLU A 123 -5.26 -5.75 6.99
C GLU A 123 -5.86 -6.55 5.83
N LEU A 124 -5.39 -7.79 5.68
CA LEU A 124 -5.95 -8.74 4.73
C LEU A 124 -7.22 -9.35 5.31
N VAL A 125 -8.24 -9.41 4.46
CA VAL A 125 -9.42 -10.22 4.70
C VAL A 125 -9.11 -11.63 4.24
N LEU A 126 -9.32 -12.58 5.14
CA LEU A 126 -9.13 -14.00 4.90
C LEU A 126 -10.47 -14.68 4.64
N CYS A 127 -10.45 -15.72 3.82
CA CYS A 127 -11.58 -16.61 3.63
C CYS A 127 -11.89 -17.37 4.93
N GLU A 128 -13.14 -17.38 5.38
CA GLU A 128 -13.55 -18.08 6.60
C GLU A 128 -13.44 -19.61 6.50
N ASP A 129 -13.45 -20.18 5.30
CA ASP A 129 -13.43 -21.63 5.08
C ASP A 129 -12.01 -22.17 4.89
N CYS A 130 -11.22 -21.55 4.01
CA CYS A 130 -9.88 -22.04 3.66
C CYS A 130 -8.72 -21.17 4.17
N GLY A 131 -9.00 -20.01 4.78
CA GLY A 131 -7.97 -19.08 5.24
C GLY A 131 -7.22 -18.32 4.14
N ALA A 132 -7.57 -18.51 2.86
CA ALA A 132 -6.90 -17.83 1.76
C ALA A 132 -7.07 -16.30 1.83
N ALA A 133 -5.99 -15.55 1.58
CA ALA A 133 -6.03 -14.10 1.50
C ALA A 133 -6.81 -13.64 0.27
N MET A 134 -7.88 -12.89 0.49
CA MET A 134 -8.76 -12.40 -0.58
C MET A 134 -8.34 -11.01 -1.08
N GLY A 135 -7.77 -10.20 -0.19
CA GLY A 135 -7.44 -8.80 -0.46
C GLY A 135 -7.71 -7.95 0.78
N THR A 136 -7.78 -6.63 0.63
CA THR A 136 -8.12 -5.72 1.73
C THR A 136 -9.60 -5.39 1.70
N ALA A 137 -10.17 -4.96 2.84
CA ALA A 137 -11.58 -4.58 2.91
C ALA A 137 -11.97 -3.54 1.83
N ARG A 138 -11.13 -2.49 1.68
CA ARG A 138 -11.35 -1.43 0.68
C ARG A 138 -11.29 -1.93 -0.76
N TYR A 139 -10.39 -2.88 -1.06
CA TYR A 139 -10.33 -3.49 -2.38
C TYR A 139 -11.59 -4.30 -2.67
N LEU A 140 -12.05 -5.10 -1.70
CA LEU A 140 -13.25 -5.93 -1.85
C LEU A 140 -14.51 -5.07 -2.04
N GLU A 141 -14.66 -4.00 -1.26
CA GLU A 141 -15.74 -3.01 -1.43
C GLU A 141 -15.74 -2.39 -2.84
N TYR A 142 -14.56 -2.00 -3.33
CA TYR A 142 -14.42 -1.43 -4.67
C TYR A 142 -14.84 -2.42 -5.76
N ILE A 143 -14.44 -3.69 -5.64
CA ILE A 143 -14.84 -4.73 -6.59
C ILE A 143 -16.35 -4.97 -6.52
N GLN A 144 -16.91 -5.10 -5.32
CA GLN A 144 -18.36 -5.26 -5.13
C GLN A 144 -19.13 -4.15 -5.83
N HIS A 145 -18.76 -2.88 -5.61
CA HIS A 145 -19.39 -1.73 -6.25
C HIS A 145 -19.29 -1.79 -7.78
N ARG A 146 -18.16 -2.24 -8.35
CA ARG A 146 -18.01 -2.39 -9.81
C ARG A 146 -18.80 -3.55 -10.40
N THR A 147 -19.07 -4.60 -9.62
CA THR A 147 -19.76 -5.82 -10.09
C THR A 147 -21.24 -5.87 -9.72
N GLN A 148 -21.76 -4.91 -8.96
CA GLN A 148 -23.17 -4.85 -8.50
C GLN A 148 -24.20 -5.12 -9.60
N ASN A 149 -23.95 -4.66 -10.83
CA ASN A 149 -24.89 -4.77 -11.95
C ASN A 149 -24.71 -6.03 -12.83
N ILE A 150 -23.75 -6.91 -12.52
CA ILE A 150 -23.37 -8.05 -13.38
C ILE A 150 -23.96 -9.39 -12.86
N GLY A 151 -24.62 -9.40 -11.69
CA GLY A 151 -25.43 -10.54 -11.21
C GLY A 151 -24.92 -11.24 -9.95
N LYS A 152 -25.90 -11.77 -9.20
CA LYS A 152 -25.89 -12.33 -7.82
C LYS A 152 -25.06 -11.53 -6.81
N THR A 153 -25.77 -10.64 -6.11
CA THR A 153 -25.35 -9.96 -4.88
C THR A 153 -24.71 -10.94 -3.91
N TYR A 154 -23.40 -10.84 -3.80
CA TYR A 154 -22.59 -11.45 -2.77
C TYR A 154 -22.77 -10.69 -1.45
N ASP A 155 -23.99 -10.67 -0.93
CA ASP A 155 -24.22 -10.06 0.37
C ASP A 155 -23.67 -11.00 1.46
N ASN A 156 -22.68 -10.49 2.19
CA ASN A 156 -22.16 -10.99 3.47
C ASN A 156 -21.37 -12.31 3.52
N LEU A 157 -21.00 -12.93 2.40
CA LEU A 157 -20.14 -14.13 2.43
C LEU A 157 -18.65 -13.76 2.38
N LYS A 158 -17.94 -13.89 3.51
CA LYS A 158 -16.46 -13.80 3.59
C LYS A 158 -15.78 -15.06 3.07
N LEU A 159 -16.16 -15.49 1.88
CA LEU A 159 -15.60 -16.67 1.22
C LEU A 159 -14.90 -16.26 -0.06
N CYS A 160 -13.77 -16.89 -0.35
CA CYS A 160 -13.13 -16.73 -1.64
C CYS A 160 -13.96 -17.39 -2.75
N ASP A 161 -13.77 -16.96 -4.00
CA ASP A 161 -14.52 -17.45 -5.16
C ASP A 161 -14.54 -18.98 -5.27
N VAL A 162 -13.44 -19.64 -4.90
CA VAL A 162 -13.32 -21.10 -4.93
C VAL A 162 -14.23 -21.75 -3.89
N CYS A 163 -14.19 -21.30 -2.64
CA CYS A 163 -14.99 -21.88 -1.55
C CYS A 163 -16.48 -21.57 -1.76
N LEU A 164 -16.76 -20.38 -2.28
CA LEU A 164 -18.11 -19.95 -2.58
C LEU A 164 -18.76 -20.80 -3.68
N ARG A 165 -18.06 -21.01 -4.81
CA ARG A 165 -18.53 -21.91 -5.88
C ARG A 165 -18.78 -23.33 -5.37
N LYS A 166 -17.91 -23.84 -4.50
CA LYS A 166 -18.10 -25.18 -3.87
C LYS A 166 -19.36 -25.25 -3.02
N LYS A 167 -19.63 -24.24 -2.18
CA LYS A 167 -20.84 -24.20 -1.35
C LYS A 167 -22.11 -24.07 -2.20
N THR A 168 -22.11 -23.18 -3.19
CA THR A 168 -23.26 -23.03 -4.09
C THR A 168 -23.55 -24.30 -4.89
N ALA A 169 -22.51 -25.00 -5.37
CA ALA A 169 -22.67 -26.27 -6.07
C ALA A 169 -23.28 -27.37 -5.16
N ARG A 170 -22.85 -27.45 -3.89
CA ARG A 170 -23.44 -28.37 -2.90
C ARG A 170 -24.91 -28.07 -2.64
N GLN A 171 -25.27 -26.80 -2.42
CA GLN A 171 -26.66 -26.39 -2.21
C GLN A 171 -27.56 -26.76 -3.40
N ILE A 172 -27.10 -26.51 -4.64
CA ILE A 172 -27.88 -26.87 -5.84
C ILE A 172 -28.06 -28.40 -5.94
N ALA A 173 -27.03 -29.18 -5.64
CA ALA A 173 -27.10 -30.65 -5.66
C ALA A 173 -28.06 -31.20 -4.59
N GLU A 174 -28.07 -30.60 -3.39
CA GLU A 174 -28.97 -30.99 -2.28
C GLU A 174 -30.43 -30.59 -2.55
N THR A 175 -30.68 -29.52 -3.32
CA THR A 175 -32.05 -29.04 -3.62
C THR A 175 -32.69 -29.75 -4.82
N SER A 176 -31.92 -30.55 -5.58
CA SER A 176 -32.36 -31.16 -6.86
C SER A 176 -32.67 -32.66 -6.81
N MET A 177 -32.80 -33.26 -5.61
CA MET A 177 -33.38 -34.59 -5.44
C MET A 177 -34.83 -34.47 -4.91
N PRO A 178 -35.87 -34.43 -5.77
CA PRO A 178 -37.17 -34.89 -5.32
C PRO A 178 -37.08 -36.40 -5.09
N ASP A 179 -37.47 -36.85 -3.91
CA ASP A 179 -37.65 -38.27 -3.60
C ASP A 179 -38.56 -38.90 -4.66
N MET A 180 -38.00 -39.75 -5.51
CA MET A 180 -38.79 -40.75 -6.22
C MET A 180 -39.07 -41.88 -5.22
N GLU A 181 -40.12 -41.71 -4.44
CA GLU A 181 -40.76 -42.82 -3.74
C GLU A 181 -41.28 -43.82 -4.80
N VAL A 182 -40.78 -45.05 -4.71
CA VAL A 182 -41.28 -46.25 -5.43
C VAL A 182 -42.29 -46.95 -4.55
#